data_AF-A0A1G4T8L0-F1
#
_entry.id   AF-A0A1G4T8L0-F1
#
_cell.length_a   1.000
_cell.length_b   1.000
_cell.length_c   1.000
_cell.angle_alpha   90.00
_cell.angle_beta   90.00
_cell.angle_gamma   90.00
#
_symmetry.space_group_name_H-M   'P 1'
#
loop_
_entity.id
_entity.type
_entity.pdbx_description
1 polymer ?
#
loop_
_entity_poly.entity_id
_entity_poly.type
_entity_poly.pdbx_seq_one_letter_code
_entity_poly.pdbx_strand_id
1 'polypeptide(L)'
;MKIKEKHKLRKPSGPFLVGYTSFSYEYNLDEKDDKKRVIPCLCFYPAKDIGEGKRKKYVSESILPGTSGIETNSYISAPICDGKHPLLLFSHGLTLFCEANTVQFEELASHGYMVLSIGHPGGGSYELPNGEILMLDKEKLMKDFQLYKLN
;
A
#
# COMPACT_ATOMS: atom_id res chain seq x y z
N MET A 1 2.72 20.35 -9.82
CA MET A 1 3.63 20.24 -8.66
C MET A 1 4.82 19.39 -9.09
N LYS A 2 6.04 19.95 -9.21
CA LYS A 2 7.24 19.14 -9.49
C LYS A 2 7.69 18.49 -8.19
N ILE A 3 7.23 17.28 -7.94
CA ILE A 3 7.73 16.46 -6.83
C ILE A 3 9.20 16.15 -7.17
N LYS A 4 10.11 16.33 -6.21
CA LYS A 4 11.55 16.28 -6.44
C LYS A 4 11.94 14.92 -7.04
N GLU A 5 12.54 14.93 -8.23
CA GLU A 5 13.00 13.74 -8.97
C GLU A 5 14.01 12.86 -8.21
N LYS A 6 14.54 13.35 -7.09
CA LYS A 6 15.36 12.59 -6.13
C LYS A 6 14.97 12.98 -4.71
N HIS A 7 14.13 12.18 -4.07
CA HIS A 7 13.78 12.37 -2.67
C HIS A 7 13.92 11.05 -1.91
N LYS A 8 14.59 11.10 -0.76
CA LYS A 8 14.72 9.96 0.15
C LYS A 8 13.77 10.19 1.31
N LEU A 9 12.93 9.20 1.58
CA LEU A 9 12.09 9.22 2.77
C LEU A 9 12.95 9.25 4.05
N ARG A 10 12.39 9.77 5.14
CA ARG A 10 13.02 9.71 6.46
C ARG A 10 13.39 8.25 6.77
N LYS A 11 14.62 8.04 7.26
CA LYS A 11 15.04 6.70 7.68
C LYS A 11 14.26 6.27 8.92
N PRO A 12 13.76 5.02 8.98
CA PRO A 12 13.19 4.44 10.18
C PRO A 12 14.21 4.41 11.31
N SER A 13 13.75 4.51 12.55
CA SER A 13 14.64 4.60 13.72
C SER A 13 14.84 3.28 14.46
N GLY A 14 14.03 2.26 14.16
CA GLY A 14 14.10 0.96 14.83
C GLY A 14 15.26 0.07 14.33
N PRO A 15 15.56 -1.02 15.06
CA PRO A 15 16.72 -1.87 14.79
C PRO A 15 16.54 -2.81 13.59
N PHE A 16 15.30 -3.07 13.15
CA PHE A 16 15.02 -3.99 12.06
C PHE A 16 15.13 -3.30 10.69
N LEU A 17 15.65 -4.02 9.71
CA LEU A 17 15.42 -3.69 8.30
C LEU A 17 13.93 -3.81 7.99
N VAL A 18 13.47 -3.13 6.95
CA VAL A 18 12.06 -3.16 6.55
C VAL A 18 11.91 -3.93 5.24
N GLY A 19 11.09 -4.97 5.27
CA GLY A 19 10.63 -5.70 4.10
C GLY A 19 9.27 -5.22 3.63
N TYR A 20 8.97 -5.47 2.37
CA TYR A 20 7.71 -5.13 1.73
C TYR A 20 7.24 -6.27 0.83
N THR A 21 5.93 -6.54 0.84
CA THR A 21 5.26 -7.37 -0.17
C THR A 21 3.87 -6.84 -0.48
N SER A 22 3.35 -7.19 -1.65
CA SER A 22 1.97 -6.92 -2.07
C SER A 22 1.27 -8.20 -2.50
N PHE A 23 -0.02 -8.27 -2.24
CA PHE A 23 -0.86 -9.37 -2.68
C PHE A 23 -2.30 -8.88 -2.86
N SER A 24 -3.12 -9.66 -3.56
CA SER A 24 -4.55 -9.43 -3.67
C SER A 24 -5.30 -10.55 -2.97
N TYR A 25 -6.33 -10.20 -2.21
CA TYR A 25 -7.29 -11.16 -1.68
C TYR A 25 -8.57 -11.10 -2.51
N GLU A 26 -8.90 -12.19 -3.20
CA GLU A 26 -10.13 -12.31 -3.96
C GLU A 26 -11.18 -13.04 -3.12
N TYR A 27 -12.40 -12.51 -3.09
CA TYR A 27 -13.54 -13.19 -2.48
C TYR A 27 -14.84 -12.87 -3.19
N ASN A 28 -15.80 -13.79 -3.08
CA ASN A 28 -17.15 -13.62 -3.62
C ASN A 28 -18.05 -13.08 -2.51
N LEU A 29 -18.79 -12.01 -2.81
CA LEU A 29 -19.76 -11.44 -1.86
C LEU A 29 -21.04 -12.29 -1.76
N ASP A 30 -21.41 -12.93 -2.87
CA ASP A 30 -22.54 -13.85 -2.97
C ASP A 30 -22.10 -15.02 -3.87
N GLU A 31 -22.31 -16.26 -3.44
CA GLU A 31 -21.99 -17.46 -4.24
C GLU A 31 -22.82 -17.54 -5.54
N LYS A 32 -23.90 -16.73 -5.63
CA LYS A 32 -24.79 -16.64 -6.79
C LYS A 32 -24.43 -15.54 -7.79
N ASP A 33 -23.50 -14.65 -7.46
CA ASP A 33 -23.01 -13.58 -8.35
C ASP A 33 -21.54 -13.85 -8.70
N ASP A 34 -21.22 -13.86 -9.99
CA ASP A 34 -19.84 -14.03 -10.48
C ASP A 34 -18.94 -12.81 -10.18
N LYS A 35 -19.46 -11.78 -9.51
CA LYS A 35 -18.71 -10.60 -9.08
C LYS A 35 -17.72 -10.92 -7.96
N LYS A 36 -16.52 -11.29 -8.37
CA LYS A 36 -15.33 -11.31 -7.52
C LYS A 36 -14.98 -9.90 -7.05
N ARG A 37 -14.81 -9.75 -5.73
CA ARG A 37 -14.22 -8.56 -5.15
C ARG A 37 -12.74 -8.81 -4.89
N VAL A 38 -11.90 -7.93 -5.42
CA VAL A 38 -10.45 -7.94 -5.23
C VAL A 38 -10.08 -6.93 -4.16
N ILE A 39 -9.39 -7.35 -3.11
CA ILE A 39 -8.87 -6.48 -2.06
C ILE A 39 -7.35 -6.39 -2.23
N PRO A 40 -6.81 -5.26 -2.72
CA PRO A 40 -5.38 -5.05 -2.77
C PRO A 40 -4.81 -4.85 -1.38
N CYS A 41 -3.68 -5.48 -1.10
CA CYS A 41 -3.03 -5.46 0.20
C CYS A 41 -1.54 -5.18 0.05
N LEU A 42 -1.01 -4.33 0.94
CA LEU A 42 0.42 -4.11 1.10
C LEU A 42 0.84 -4.46 2.52
N CYS A 43 1.93 -5.21 2.67
CA CYS A 43 2.48 -5.55 3.97
C CYS A 43 3.90 -5.03 4.11
N PHE A 44 4.14 -4.26 5.17
CA PHE A 44 5.47 -3.84 5.62
C PHE A 44 5.81 -4.61 6.90
N TYR A 45 7.01 -5.15 6.99
CA TYR A 45 7.35 -6.08 8.07
C TYR A 45 8.84 -6.00 8.44
N PRO A 46 9.23 -6.49 9.62
CA PRO A 46 10.63 -6.56 10.02
C PRO A 46 11.33 -7.60 9.13
N ALA A 47 12.38 -7.19 8.44
CA ALA A 47 13.15 -8.05 7.56
C ALA A 47 14.42 -8.56 8.25
N LYS A 48 14.78 -9.81 7.95
CA LYS A 48 15.99 -10.48 8.45
C LYS A 48 17.25 -9.95 7.77
N ASP A 49 17.17 -9.72 6.47
CA ASP A 49 18.22 -9.16 5.63
C ASP A 49 17.59 -8.38 4.46
N ILE A 50 18.39 -8.01 3.45
CA ILE A 50 17.92 -7.20 2.31
C ILE A 50 17.34 -8.03 1.15
N GLY A 51 17.32 -9.35 1.23
CA GLY A 51 16.92 -10.24 0.13
C GLY A 51 17.70 -9.98 -1.16
N GLU A 52 16.98 -9.80 -2.27
CA GLU A 52 17.57 -9.39 -3.57
C GLU A 52 18.15 -7.97 -3.56
N GLY A 53 17.98 -7.19 -2.49
CA GLY A 53 18.48 -5.82 -2.37
C GLY A 53 17.69 -4.78 -3.16
N LYS A 54 16.59 -5.18 -3.83
CA LYS A 54 15.71 -4.27 -4.59
C LYS A 54 14.84 -3.45 -3.65
N ARG A 55 14.92 -2.12 -3.78
CA ARG A 55 14.07 -1.20 -3.02
C ARG A 55 12.73 -0.98 -3.67
N LYS A 56 11.69 -0.85 -2.85
CA LYS A 56 10.37 -0.41 -3.28
C LYS A 56 10.41 1.06 -3.74
N LYS A 57 9.80 1.35 -4.89
CA LYS A 57 9.39 2.71 -5.28
C LYS A 57 8.16 3.13 -4.48
N TYR A 58 8.03 4.41 -4.16
CA TYR A 58 6.97 4.89 -3.28
C TYR A 58 5.56 4.46 -3.74
N VAL A 59 5.13 4.89 -4.93
CA VAL A 59 3.84 4.50 -5.53
C VAL A 59 3.99 4.50 -7.06
N SER A 60 3.11 3.80 -7.77
CA SER A 60 3.06 3.83 -9.24
C SER A 60 2.83 5.25 -9.77
N GLU A 61 3.54 5.63 -10.84
CA GLU A 61 3.36 6.88 -11.57
C GLU A 61 1.96 7.01 -12.17
N SER A 62 1.31 5.88 -12.48
CA SER A 62 -0.08 5.87 -12.96
C SER A 62 -1.07 6.34 -11.88
N ILE A 63 -0.74 6.15 -10.60
CA ILE A 63 -1.58 6.53 -9.47
C ILE A 63 -1.24 7.95 -9.01
N LEU A 64 0.05 8.26 -8.84
CA LEU A 64 0.51 9.57 -8.43
C LEU A 64 1.73 10.02 -9.25
N PRO A 65 1.48 10.78 -10.34
CA PRO A 65 2.56 11.24 -11.23
C PRO A 65 3.62 12.08 -10.52
N GLY A 66 4.89 11.88 -10.91
CA GLY A 66 6.06 12.60 -10.40
C GLY A 66 6.70 12.00 -9.14
N THR A 67 6.30 10.79 -8.73
CA THR A 67 6.77 10.15 -7.49
C THR A 67 7.80 9.03 -7.70
N SER A 68 8.12 8.68 -8.95
CA SER A 68 9.10 7.66 -9.33
C SER A 68 10.51 7.92 -8.82
N GLY A 69 10.84 9.19 -8.55
CA GLY A 69 12.09 9.63 -7.94
C GLY A 69 12.16 9.48 -6.41
N ILE A 70 11.09 9.00 -5.77
CA ILE A 70 11.04 8.78 -4.32
C ILE A 70 11.50 7.36 -4.00
N GLU A 71 12.66 7.27 -3.36
CA GLU A 71 13.19 6.01 -2.83
C GLU A 71 12.67 5.78 -1.41
N THR A 72 12.08 4.60 -1.19
CA THR A 72 11.71 4.14 0.15
C THR A 72 12.90 3.46 0.85
N ASN A 73 12.72 3.06 2.10
CA ASN A 73 13.67 2.28 2.89
C ASN A 73 13.32 0.78 2.93
N SER A 74 12.27 0.36 2.20
CA SER A 74 11.75 -1.01 2.21
C SER A 74 12.32 -1.86 1.09
N TYR A 75 12.68 -3.10 1.40
CA TYR A 75 13.20 -4.08 0.47
C TYR A 75 12.09 -5.02 -0.03
N ILE A 76 11.94 -5.13 -1.35
CA ILE A 76 10.91 -5.96 -1.99
C ILE A 76 11.21 -7.43 -1.72
N SER A 77 10.21 -8.14 -1.19
CA SER A 77 10.25 -9.58 -0.92
C SER A 77 11.45 -10.02 -0.07
N ALA A 78 11.95 -9.14 0.80
CA ALA A 78 13.00 -9.49 1.75
C ALA A 78 12.50 -10.58 2.72
N PRO A 79 13.35 -11.52 3.15
CA PRO A 79 12.97 -12.54 4.13
C PRO A 79 12.45 -11.90 5.42
N ILE A 80 11.32 -12.39 5.93
CA ILE A 80 10.72 -11.92 7.19
C ILE A 80 11.65 -12.31 8.35
N CYS A 81 11.80 -11.42 9.33
CA CYS A 81 12.53 -11.70 10.56
C CYS A 81 11.87 -12.83 11.36
N ASP A 82 12.68 -13.63 12.06
CA ASP A 82 12.18 -14.73 12.88
C ASP A 82 11.47 -14.19 14.13
N GLY A 83 10.42 -14.89 14.57
CA GLY A 83 9.70 -14.58 15.81
C GLY A 83 8.25 -14.16 15.60
N LYS A 84 7.62 -13.65 16.66
CA LYS A 84 6.24 -13.16 16.63
C LYS A 84 6.23 -11.64 16.55
N HIS A 85 5.55 -11.11 15.55
CA HIS A 85 5.40 -9.68 15.33
C HIS A 85 3.91 -9.31 15.45
N PRO A 86 3.54 -8.29 16.24
CA PRO A 86 2.16 -7.82 16.28
C PRO A 86 1.71 -7.32 14.90
N LEU A 87 0.51 -7.71 14.48
CA LEU A 87 -0.10 -7.26 13.23
C LEU A 87 -0.94 -6.00 13.47
N LEU A 88 -0.69 -4.98 12.66
CA LEU A 88 -1.48 -3.76 12.59
C LEU A 88 -2.22 -3.74 11.24
N LEU A 89 -3.54 -3.64 11.28
CA LEU A 89 -4.35 -3.38 10.10
C LEU A 89 -4.46 -1.87 9.91
N PHE A 90 -4.17 -1.40 8.70
CA PHE A 90 -4.26 0.01 8.36
C PHE A 90 -5.26 0.24 7.24
N SER A 91 -6.09 1.27 7.42
CA SER A 91 -7.06 1.77 6.45
C SER A 91 -6.66 3.18 6.06
N HIS A 92 -6.42 3.41 4.77
CA HIS A 92 -6.08 4.74 4.28
C HIS A 92 -7.33 5.64 4.21
N GLY A 93 -7.10 6.96 4.11
CA GLY A 93 -8.16 7.93 3.90
C GLY A 93 -8.79 7.86 2.50
N LEU A 94 -9.98 8.43 2.34
CA LEU A 94 -10.68 8.49 1.07
C LEU A 94 -9.81 9.13 -0.03
N THR A 95 -9.90 8.59 -1.24
CA THR A 95 -9.17 8.97 -2.46
C THR A 95 -7.67 8.67 -2.48
N LEU A 96 -7.13 8.08 -1.42
CA LEU A 96 -5.71 7.72 -1.33
C LEU A 96 -5.44 6.32 -1.91
N PHE A 97 -4.25 5.81 -1.63
CA PHE A 97 -3.71 4.53 -2.07
C PHE A 97 -3.01 3.85 -0.89
N CYS A 98 -2.74 2.55 -0.99
CA CYS A 98 -2.22 1.76 0.13
C CYS A 98 -0.88 2.27 0.67
N GLU A 99 -0.03 2.90 -0.16
CA GLU A 99 1.28 3.44 0.21
C GLU A 99 1.26 4.82 0.87
N ALA A 100 0.11 5.48 1.00
CA ALA A 100 0.03 6.88 1.42
C ALA A 100 0.70 7.18 2.78
N ASN A 101 0.85 6.16 3.62
CA ASN A 101 1.48 6.25 4.95
C ASN A 101 2.81 5.47 5.04
N THR A 102 3.52 5.27 3.91
CA THR A 102 4.76 4.47 3.86
C THR A 102 5.76 4.84 4.96
N VAL A 103 6.04 6.13 5.21
CA VAL A 103 6.98 6.56 6.27
C VAL A 103 6.57 6.02 7.65
N GLN A 104 5.27 5.98 7.95
CA GLN A 104 4.75 5.44 9.20
C GLN A 104 4.83 3.91 9.25
N PHE A 105 4.56 3.24 8.13
CA PHE A 105 4.66 1.79 8.06
C PHE A 105 6.11 1.31 8.22
N GLU A 106 7.05 2.01 7.58
CA GLU A 106 8.48 1.71 7.72
C GLU A 106 8.95 1.94 9.16
N GLU A 107 8.50 3.01 9.81
CA GLU A 107 8.83 3.24 11.23
C GLU A 107 8.32 2.12 12.13
N LEU A 108 7.05 1.72 11.97
CA LEU A 108 6.45 0.64 12.76
C LEU A 108 7.12 -0.70 12.47
N ALA A 109 7.37 -1.03 11.20
CA ALA A 109 8.05 -2.26 10.81
C ALA A 109 9.48 -2.32 11.37
N SER A 110 10.21 -1.20 11.35
CA SER A 110 11.55 -1.15 11.95
C SER A 110 11.54 -1.40 13.47
N HIS A 111 10.40 -1.24 14.15
CA HIS A 111 10.20 -1.51 15.57
C HIS A 111 9.59 -2.89 15.86
N GLY A 112 9.45 -3.76 14.85
CA GLY A 112 9.02 -5.13 15.04
C GLY A 112 7.53 -5.41 14.79
N TYR A 113 6.79 -4.47 14.19
CA TYR A 113 5.38 -4.67 13.80
C TYR A 113 5.25 -5.18 12.36
N MET A 114 4.27 -6.02 12.08
CA MET A 114 3.78 -6.21 10.71
C MET A 114 2.64 -5.23 10.46
N VAL A 115 2.69 -4.46 9.38
CA VAL A 115 1.66 -3.49 9.01
C VAL A 115 1.02 -3.92 7.70
N LEU A 116 -0.25 -4.30 7.75
CA LEU A 116 -1.05 -4.67 6.58
C LEU A 116 -1.97 -3.50 6.22
N SER A 117 -1.60 -2.76 5.18
CA SER A 117 -2.42 -1.70 4.57
C SER A 117 -3.41 -2.33 3.60
N ILE A 118 -4.69 -2.15 3.88
CA ILE A 118 -5.79 -2.73 3.09
C ILE A 118 -6.33 -1.65 2.16
N GLY A 119 -6.46 -2.00 0.88
CA GLY A 119 -7.08 -1.16 -0.12
C GLY A 119 -8.59 -1.34 -0.15
N HIS A 120 -9.28 -0.25 -0.46
CA HIS A 120 -10.72 -0.16 -0.58
C HIS A 120 -11.10 0.19 -2.02
N PRO A 121 -11.34 -0.79 -2.93
CA PRO A 121 -11.80 -0.52 -4.29
C PRO A 121 -13.01 0.41 -4.30
N GLY A 122 -12.97 1.46 -5.13
CA GLY A 122 -13.96 2.54 -5.17
C GLY A 122 -13.72 3.67 -4.16
N GLY A 123 -12.83 3.48 -3.18
CA GLY A 123 -12.40 4.51 -2.22
C GLY A 123 -10.97 5.01 -2.42
N GLY A 124 -10.24 4.46 -3.39
CA GLY A 124 -8.84 4.78 -3.66
C GLY A 124 -8.35 4.14 -4.96
N SER A 125 -7.06 4.30 -5.26
CA SER A 125 -6.42 3.71 -6.46
C SER A 125 -5.28 2.76 -6.06
N TYR A 126 -5.12 1.64 -6.76
CA TYR A 126 -4.21 0.57 -6.35
C TYR A 126 -3.51 -0.07 -7.55
N GLU A 127 -2.25 -0.46 -7.35
CA GLU A 127 -1.52 -1.34 -8.26
C GLU A 127 -1.60 -2.77 -7.71
N LEU A 128 -2.12 -3.68 -8.51
CA LEU A 128 -2.21 -5.10 -8.18
C LEU A 128 -0.86 -5.81 -8.46
N PRO A 129 -0.61 -7.00 -7.86
CA PRO A 129 0.64 -7.73 -8.08
C PRO A 129 0.93 -8.10 -9.54
N ASN A 130 -0.10 -8.21 -10.38
CA ASN A 130 0.02 -8.46 -11.83
C ASN A 130 0.33 -7.18 -12.65
N GLY A 131 0.44 -6.01 -12.00
CA GLY A 131 0.66 -4.71 -12.64
C GLY A 131 -0.62 -4.01 -13.12
N GLU A 132 -1.80 -4.61 -12.94
CA GLU A 132 -3.07 -3.95 -13.22
C GLU A 132 -3.30 -2.78 -12.25
N ILE A 133 -3.81 -1.66 -12.78
CA ILE A 133 -4.13 -0.48 -11.98
C ILE A 133 -5.64 -0.38 -11.79
N LEU A 134 -6.10 -0.55 -10.56
CA LEU A 134 -7.46 -0.23 -10.15
C LEU A 134 -7.55 1.26 -9.86
N MET A 135 -7.96 2.06 -10.85
CA MET A 135 -8.13 3.50 -10.67
C MET A 135 -9.44 3.87 -9.98
N LEU A 136 -9.39 4.88 -9.12
CA LEU A 136 -10.58 5.49 -8.55
C LEU A 136 -11.42 6.17 -9.64
N ASP A 137 -12.66 5.73 -9.80
CA ASP A 137 -13.69 6.44 -10.56
C ASP A 137 -14.22 7.64 -9.75
N LYS A 138 -13.65 8.81 -10.00
CA LYS A 138 -14.01 10.05 -9.32
C LYS A 138 -15.41 10.53 -9.68
N GLU A 139 -15.86 10.32 -10.91
CA GLU A 139 -17.19 10.76 -11.33
C GLU A 139 -18.27 9.97 -10.60
N LYS A 140 -18.11 8.64 -10.54
CA LYS A 140 -18.97 7.78 -9.75
C LYS A 140 -18.94 8.16 -8.27
N LEU A 141 -17.74 8.35 -7.69
CA LEU A 141 -17.61 8.76 -6.29
C LEU A 141 -18.37 10.07 -6.00
N MET A 142 -18.26 11.07 -6.88
CA MET A 142 -18.96 12.35 -6.71
C MET A 142 -20.48 12.22 -6.85
N LYS A 143 -20.97 11.39 -7.78
CA LYS A 143 -22.40 11.07 -7.92
C LYS A 143 -22.94 10.40 -6.66
N ASP A 144 -22.21 9.43 -6.12
CA ASP A 144 -22.59 8.74 -4.88
C ASP A 144 -22.69 9.75 -3.72
N PHE A 145 -21.72 10.65 -3.55
CA PHE A 145 -21.81 11.71 -2.53
C PHE A 145 -22.97 12.68 -2.71
N GLN A 146 -23.31 13.05 -3.95
CA GLN A 146 -24.46 13.92 -4.20
C GLN A 146 -25.79 13.23 -3.85
N LEU A 147 -25.91 11.94 -4.15
CA LEU A 147 -27.06 11.12 -3.77
C LEU A 147 -27.23 11.04 -2.24
N TYR A 148 -26.13 10.91 -1.48
CA TYR A 148 -26.18 10.93 -0.01
C TYR A 148 -26.59 12.28 0.59
N LYS A 149 -26.43 13.40 -0.13
CA LYS A 149 -26.87 14.73 0.35
C LYS A 149 -28.35 15.02 0.11
N LEU A 150 -29.03 14.19 -0.68
CA LEU A 150 -30.44 14.35 -1.05
C LEU A 150 -31.37 13.46 -0.21
N ASN A 151 -30.82 12.71 0.74
CA ASN A 151 -31.53 11.92 1.75
C ASN A 151 -31.17 12.43 3.15
#